data_AF-A0A1C0TMP1-F1
#
_entry.id   AF-A0A1C0TMP1-F1
#
_cell.length_a   1.000
_cell.length_b   1.000
_cell.length_c   1.000
_cell.angle_alpha   90.00
_cell.angle_beta   90.00
_cell.angle_gamma   90.00
#
_symmetry.space_group_name_H-M   'P 1'
#
loop_
_entity.id
_entity.type
_entity.pdbx_description
1 polymer ?
#
loop_
_entity_poly.entity_id
_entity_poly.type
_entity_poly.pdbx_seq_one_letter_code
_entity_poly.pdbx_strand_id
1 'polypeptide(L)'
;MGIPSLSEMLVIDRPKRMLVSLDRALSYARLQAIYSGERITLCPLLENRCIRSEWHNELTIFIDKGQLRSFDKEDVKLRVIEHIPVLDELTYPRHAVIFKHTGSTWGLANGTFVYCTTHRDGSKSGKALSLSVTGRTTLKDTRLCN
;
A
#
# COMPACT_ATOMS: atom_id res chain seq x y z
N MET A 1 30.58 -16.73 -8.56
CA MET A 1 29.37 -16.17 -7.93
C MET A 1 28.39 -17.32 -7.75
N GLY A 2 27.97 -17.60 -6.50
CA GLY A 2 27.10 -18.74 -6.18
C GLY A 2 25.63 -18.45 -6.46
N ILE A 3 24.86 -19.49 -6.79
CA ILE A 3 23.41 -19.41 -6.92
C ILE A 3 22.83 -19.33 -5.50
N PRO A 4 22.02 -18.30 -5.17
CA PRO A 4 21.43 -18.18 -3.85
C PRO A 4 20.48 -19.36 -3.57
N SER A 5 20.34 -19.70 -2.30
CA SER A 5 19.39 -20.73 -1.88
C SER A 5 17.94 -20.33 -2.20
N LEU A 6 17.04 -21.31 -2.32
CA LEU A 6 15.61 -21.05 -2.55
C LEU A 6 15.03 -20.14 -1.45
N SER A 7 15.45 -20.31 -0.20
CA SER A 7 15.03 -19.45 0.91
C SER A 7 15.46 -18.00 0.75
N GLU A 8 16.67 -17.74 0.24
CA GLU A 8 17.19 -16.38 0.01
C GLU A 8 16.51 -15.74 -1.20
N MET A 9 16.30 -16.48 -2.28
CA MET A 9 15.50 -16.00 -3.43
C MET A 9 14.10 -15.57 -3.00
N LEU A 10 13.44 -16.36 -2.15
CA LEU A 10 12.12 -16.00 -1.64
C LEU A 10 12.14 -14.68 -0.87
N VAL A 11 13.19 -14.39 -0.07
CA VAL A 11 13.34 -13.11 0.66
C VAL A 11 13.56 -11.95 -0.30
N ILE A 12 14.49 -12.08 -1.25
CA ILE A 12 14.85 -11.03 -2.22
C ILE A 12 13.64 -10.60 -3.05
N ASP A 13 12.75 -11.53 -3.39
CA ASP A 13 11.56 -11.24 -4.20
C ASP A 13 10.33 -10.75 -3.41
N ARG A 14 10.33 -10.82 -2.07
CA ARG A 14 9.19 -10.37 -1.24
C ARG A 14 8.77 -8.92 -1.53
N PRO A 15 9.68 -7.92 -1.56
CA PRO A 15 9.30 -6.55 -1.82
C PRO A 15 8.58 -6.40 -3.17
N LYS A 16 9.06 -7.10 -4.20
CA LYS A 16 8.43 -7.06 -5.53
C LYS A 16 7.04 -7.68 -5.51
N ARG A 17 6.90 -8.87 -4.92
CA ARG A 17 5.60 -9.57 -4.87
C ARG A 17 4.56 -8.76 -4.11
N MET A 18 4.91 -8.22 -2.94
CA MET A 18 4.00 -7.40 -2.16
C MET A 18 3.61 -6.12 -2.90
N LEU A 19 4.57 -5.37 -3.46
CA LEU A 19 4.26 -4.13 -4.16
C LEU A 19 3.44 -4.35 -5.44
N VAL A 20 3.61 -5.48 -6.13
CA VAL A 20 2.71 -5.85 -7.24
C VAL A 20 1.30 -6.19 -6.73
N SER A 21 1.18 -6.78 -5.54
CA SER A 21 -0.12 -6.98 -4.90
C SER A 21 -0.79 -5.65 -4.55
N LEU A 22 -0.02 -4.72 -3.99
CA LEU A 22 -0.47 -3.38 -3.66
C LEU A 22 -0.84 -2.57 -4.91
N ASP A 23 -0.09 -2.72 -6.00
CA ASP A 23 -0.40 -2.13 -7.31
C ASP A 23 -1.77 -2.57 -7.83
N ARG A 24 -2.07 -3.87 -7.75
CA ARG A 24 -3.40 -4.41 -8.09
C ARG A 24 -4.49 -3.89 -7.15
N ALA A 25 -4.20 -3.77 -5.86
CA ALA A 25 -5.13 -3.22 -4.89
C ALA A 25 -5.46 -1.75 -5.16
N LEU A 26 -4.45 -0.93 -5.47
CA LEU A 26 -4.61 0.47 -5.85
C LEU A 26 -5.41 0.59 -7.15
N SER A 27 -5.13 -0.26 -8.13
CA SER A 27 -5.87 -0.32 -9.39
C SER A 27 -7.35 -0.70 -9.16
N TYR A 28 -7.60 -1.68 -8.30
CA TYR A 28 -8.95 -2.05 -7.89
C TYR A 28 -9.68 -0.89 -7.20
N ALA A 29 -9.06 -0.27 -6.19
CA ALA A 29 -9.63 0.87 -5.49
C ALA A 29 -9.97 2.05 -6.43
N ARG A 30 -9.06 2.35 -7.37
CA ARG A 30 -9.25 3.36 -8.40
C ARG A 30 -10.45 3.04 -9.30
N LEU A 31 -10.55 1.81 -9.78
CA LEU A 31 -11.66 1.37 -10.62
C LEU A 31 -12.98 1.42 -9.85
N GLN A 32 -13.00 0.97 -8.60
CA GLN A 32 -14.20 1.06 -7.75
C GLN A 32 -14.67 2.51 -7.57
N ALA A 33 -13.75 3.47 -7.41
CA ALA A 33 -14.11 4.88 -7.33
C ALA A 33 -14.77 5.39 -8.62
N ILE A 34 -14.20 5.01 -9.76
CA ILE A 34 -14.75 5.38 -11.08
C ILE A 34 -16.14 4.78 -11.29
N TYR A 35 -16.30 3.48 -11.03
CA TYR A 35 -17.56 2.78 -11.31
C TYR A 35 -18.69 3.14 -10.36
N SER A 36 -18.39 3.31 -9.07
CA SER A 36 -19.40 3.66 -8.07
C SER A 36 -19.75 5.15 -8.06
N GLY A 37 -18.86 6.01 -8.57
CA GLY A 37 -18.97 7.46 -8.41
C GLY A 37 -18.61 7.93 -6.99
N GLU A 38 -18.18 7.02 -6.11
CA GLU A 38 -17.88 7.30 -4.71
C GLU A 38 -16.39 7.50 -4.46
N ARG A 39 -16.05 8.01 -3.28
CA ARG A 39 -14.65 8.05 -2.82
C ARG A 39 -14.29 6.66 -2.28
N ILE A 40 -13.14 6.15 -2.71
CA ILE A 40 -12.59 4.89 -2.21
C ILE A 40 -11.31 5.18 -1.44
N THR A 41 -11.25 4.68 -0.21
CA THR A 41 -10.11 4.83 0.69
C THR A 41 -9.40 3.51 0.88
N LEU A 42 -8.07 3.54 0.82
CA LEU A 42 -7.16 2.45 1.17
C LEU A 42 -6.22 2.92 2.28
N CYS A 43 -6.27 2.26 3.44
CA CYS A 43 -5.39 2.54 4.57
C CYS A 43 -5.34 1.36 5.55
N PRO A 44 -4.33 1.31 6.44
CA PRO A 44 -4.41 0.48 7.64
C PRO A 44 -5.39 1.09 8.63
N LEU A 45 -6.20 0.26 9.29
CA LEU A 45 -7.18 0.71 10.28
C LEU A 45 -6.73 0.33 11.69
N LEU A 46 -6.71 1.31 12.60
CA LEU A 46 -6.61 1.09 14.04
C LEU A 46 -7.76 1.84 14.71
N GLU A 47 -8.61 1.13 15.46
CA GLU A 47 -9.84 1.67 16.02
C GLU A 47 -10.70 2.41 14.96
N ASN A 48 -10.85 1.79 13.79
CA ASN A 48 -11.55 2.34 12.62
C ASN A 48 -10.96 3.64 12.05
N ARG A 49 -9.73 4.04 12.41
CA ARG A 49 -9.08 5.22 11.85
C ARG A 49 -7.86 4.86 11.03
N CYS A 50 -7.62 5.61 9.95
CA CYS A 50 -6.43 5.43 9.14
C CYS A 50 -5.18 5.95 9.87
N ILE A 51 -4.24 5.07 10.22
CA ILE A 51 -3.03 5.45 10.97
C ILE A 51 -1.77 5.28 10.10
N ARG A 52 -0.97 6.35 9.98
CA ARG A 52 0.21 6.36 9.10
C ARG A 52 1.32 5.39 9.55
N SER A 53 1.48 5.11 10.84
CA SER A 53 2.52 4.19 11.31
C SER A 53 2.22 2.72 10.97
N GLU A 54 0.97 2.39 10.64
CA GLU A 54 0.47 1.01 10.58
C GLU A 54 0.47 0.41 9.17
N TRP A 55 1.17 1.01 8.20
CA TRP A 55 1.17 0.49 6.82
C TRP A 55 1.71 -0.94 6.67
N HIS A 56 2.41 -1.45 7.69
CA HIS A 56 2.88 -2.83 7.75
C HIS A 56 1.77 -3.83 8.15
N ASN A 57 0.66 -3.35 8.72
CA ASN A 57 -0.48 -4.17 9.09
C ASN A 57 -1.43 -4.42 7.91
N GLU A 58 -2.55 -5.09 8.18
CA GLU A 58 -3.58 -5.28 7.17
C GLU A 58 -4.11 -3.94 6.64
N LEU A 59 -4.32 -3.88 5.32
CA LEU A 59 -4.82 -2.69 4.65
C LEU A 59 -6.25 -2.92 4.21
N THR A 60 -7.14 -2.00 4.54
CA THR A 60 -8.54 -2.08 4.16
C THR A 60 -8.85 -1.12 3.03
N ILE A 61 -9.56 -1.60 2.01
CA ILE A 61 -10.19 -0.81 0.95
C ILE A 61 -11.68 -0.71 1.27
N PHE A 62 -12.22 0.50 1.30
CA PHE A 62 -13.63 0.75 1.58
C PHE A 62 -14.19 1.94 0.81
N ILE A 63 -15.50 1.95 0.61
CA ILE A 63 -16.25 3.12 0.16
C ILE A 63 -16.38 4.09 1.34
N ASP A 64 -15.85 5.31 1.19
CA ASP A 64 -15.74 6.34 2.23
C ASP A 64 -16.84 7.41 2.01
N LYS A 65 -18.01 7.14 2.60
CA LYS A 65 -19.21 7.98 2.53
C LYS A 65 -19.25 8.98 3.68
N GLY A 66 -18.68 8.61 4.83
CA GLY A 66 -18.65 9.42 6.04
C GLY A 66 -17.44 10.35 6.15
N GLN A 67 -16.83 10.32 7.34
CA GLN A 67 -15.66 11.11 7.65
C GLN A 67 -14.42 10.53 6.97
N LEU A 68 -13.80 11.33 6.10
CA LEU A 68 -12.56 10.93 5.43
C LEU A 68 -11.52 10.39 6.42
N ARG A 69 -10.91 9.25 6.06
CA ARG A 69 -9.86 8.56 6.84
C ARG A 69 -10.37 7.90 8.12
N SER A 70 -11.67 7.68 8.22
CA SER A 70 -12.31 6.85 9.22
C SER A 70 -13.14 5.78 8.50
N PHE A 71 -13.36 4.65 9.16
CA PHE A 71 -14.24 3.58 8.70
C PHE A 71 -15.50 3.59 9.55
N ASP A 72 -16.54 4.22 9.03
CA ASP A 72 -17.75 4.58 9.76
C ASP A 72 -18.90 3.61 9.47
N LYS A 73 -20.04 3.77 10.15
CA LYS A 73 -21.22 2.92 9.96
C LYS A 73 -21.83 3.03 8.55
N GLU A 74 -21.57 4.13 7.85
CA GLU A 74 -22.05 4.39 6.49
C GLU A 74 -21.11 3.83 5.41
N ASP A 75 -19.90 3.44 5.80
CA ASP A 75 -18.87 2.97 4.90
C ASP A 75 -19.04 1.48 4.59
N VAL A 76 -18.53 1.09 3.42
CA VAL A 76 -18.64 -0.30 2.94
C VAL A 76 -17.25 -0.87 2.71
N LYS A 77 -16.88 -1.87 3.51
CA LYS A 77 -15.64 -2.62 3.32
C LYS A 77 -15.69 -3.39 2.01
N LEU A 78 -14.72 -3.13 1.13
CA LEU A 78 -14.62 -3.77 -0.19
C LEU A 78 -13.61 -4.91 -0.20
N ARG A 79 -12.44 -4.70 0.41
CA ARG A 79 -11.34 -5.67 0.39
C ARG A 79 -10.39 -5.45 1.55
N VAL A 80 -9.78 -6.53 2.03
CA VAL A 80 -8.64 -6.50 2.95
C VAL A 80 -7.41 -7.10 2.26
N ILE A 81 -6.26 -6.48 2.48
CA ILE A 81 -4.94 -6.94 2.01
C ILE A 81 -4.17 -7.34 3.26
N GLU A 82 -3.57 -8.53 3.23
CA GLU A 82 -2.85 -9.08 4.37
C GLU A 82 -1.66 -8.21 4.79
N HIS A 83 -1.31 -8.32 6.07
CA HIS A 83 -0.13 -7.70 6.66
C HIS A 83 1.17 -8.26 6.04
N ILE A 84 2.26 -7.52 6.20
CA ILE A 84 3.59 -7.97 5.76
C ILE A 84 4.31 -8.70 6.90
N PRO A 85 5.34 -9.51 6.61
CA PRO A 85 6.13 -10.15 7.68
C PRO A 85 6.69 -9.14 8.69
N VAL A 86 6.73 -9.51 9.97
CA VAL A 86 7.13 -8.63 11.10
C VAL A 86 8.56 -8.05 10.96
N LEU A 87 9.45 -8.75 10.24
CA LEU A 87 10.84 -8.30 10.01
C LEU A 87 10.99 -7.34 8.81
N ASP A 88 9.92 -7.17 8.04
CA ASP A 88 9.87 -6.29 6.89
C ASP A 88 9.17 -4.97 7.27
N GLU A 89 9.42 -3.93 6.48
CA GLU A 89 8.86 -2.59 6.73
C GLU A 89 8.17 -2.09 5.46
N LEU A 90 6.95 -1.57 5.61
CA LEU A 90 6.23 -0.86 4.56
C LEU A 90 5.88 0.54 5.05
N THR A 91 6.35 1.56 4.34
CA THR A 91 6.05 2.96 4.68
C THR A 91 5.35 3.67 3.53
N TYR A 92 4.53 4.67 3.89
CA TYR A 92 3.90 5.59 2.94
C TYR A 92 3.73 6.96 3.62
N PRO A 93 3.93 8.08 2.90
CA PRO A 93 4.00 9.41 3.54
C PRO A 93 2.65 9.99 3.95
N ARG A 94 1.55 9.24 3.78
CA ARG A 94 0.17 9.68 4.07
C ARG A 94 -0.55 8.66 4.94
N HIS A 95 -1.62 9.10 5.59
CA HIS A 95 -2.47 8.24 6.41
C HIS A 95 -3.32 7.29 5.56
N ALA A 96 -3.67 7.70 4.34
CA ALA A 96 -4.50 6.93 3.43
C ALA A 96 -4.19 7.30 1.98
N VAL A 97 -4.49 6.37 1.08
CA VAL A 97 -4.72 6.64 -0.34
C VAL A 97 -6.21 6.78 -0.55
N ILE A 98 -6.63 7.89 -1.17
CA ILE A 98 -8.05 8.16 -1.43
C ILE A 98 -8.19 8.45 -2.92
N PHE A 99 -9.07 7.72 -3.60
CA PHE A 99 -9.42 7.95 -5.00
C PHE A 99 -10.76 8.66 -5.12
N LYS A 100 -10.85 9.58 -6.08
CA LYS A 100 -12.07 10.28 -6.46
C LYS A 100 -12.76 9.53 -7.59
N HIS A 101 -14.02 9.87 -7.87
CA HIS A 101 -14.78 9.35 -9.01
C HIS A 101 -14.09 9.55 -10.37
N THR A 102 -13.16 10.51 -10.50
CA THR A 102 -12.35 10.72 -11.71
C THR A 102 -11.16 9.76 -11.84
N GLY A 103 -10.93 8.90 -10.85
CA GLY A 103 -9.78 8.00 -10.77
C GLY A 103 -8.47 8.69 -10.35
N SER A 104 -8.49 10.00 -10.10
CA SER A 104 -7.35 10.74 -9.52
C SER A 104 -7.34 10.63 -7.99
N THR A 105 -6.20 10.88 -7.37
CA THR A 105 -6.11 10.90 -5.90
C THR A 105 -6.78 12.16 -5.34
N TRP A 106 -7.36 12.06 -4.14
CA TRP A 106 -7.91 13.22 -3.41
C TRP A 106 -6.81 14.03 -2.74
N GLY A 107 -6.72 15.33 -3.04
CA GLY A 107 -5.72 16.23 -2.44
C GLY A 107 -4.28 15.71 -2.61
N LEU A 108 -3.52 15.71 -1.51
CA LEU A 108 -2.13 15.24 -1.46
C LEU A 108 -2.02 13.73 -1.14
N ALA A 109 -3.04 12.92 -1.41
CA ALA A 109 -3.04 11.48 -1.07
C ALA A 109 -2.08 10.62 -1.93
N ASN A 110 -1.38 11.22 -2.89
CA ASN A 110 -0.30 10.60 -3.67
C ASN A 110 0.99 10.46 -2.84
N GLY A 111 1.94 9.66 -3.32
CA GLY A 111 3.15 9.34 -2.56
C GLY A 111 3.94 8.19 -3.13
N THR A 112 4.92 7.69 -2.38
CA THR A 112 5.68 6.50 -2.73
C THR A 112 5.65 5.54 -1.55
N PHE A 113 5.18 4.31 -1.82
CA PHE A 113 5.36 3.20 -0.90
C PHE A 113 6.80 2.73 -0.97
N VAL A 114 7.42 2.50 0.18
CA VAL A 114 8.76 1.91 0.28
C VAL A 114 8.64 0.63 1.09
N TYR A 115 8.96 -0.50 0.47
CA TYR A 115 9.01 -1.80 1.12
C TYR A 115 10.47 -2.20 1.30
N CYS A 116 10.89 -2.44 2.54
CA CYS A 116 12.21 -2.92 2.90
C CYS A 116 12.11 -4.30 3.56
N THR A 117 13.06 -5.18 3.24
CA THR A 117 13.24 -6.49 3.88
C THR A 117 14.62 -6.54 4.52
N THR A 118 14.71 -7.24 5.65
CA THR A 118 15.96 -7.45 6.39
C THR A 118 16.50 -8.84 6.08
N HIS A 119 17.74 -8.90 5.59
CA HIS A 119 18.44 -10.14 5.28
C HIS A 119 19.09 -10.73 6.53
N ARG A 120 19.52 -12.00 6.44
CA ARG A 120 20.14 -12.72 7.56
C ARG A 120 21.44 -12.08 8.06
N ASP A 121 22.18 -11.42 7.17
CA ASP A 121 23.42 -10.71 7.47
C ASP A 121 23.17 -9.30 8.06
N GLY A 122 21.91 -8.93 8.29
CA GLY A 122 21.50 -7.61 8.78
C GLY A 122 21.45 -6.54 7.71
N SER A 123 21.85 -6.83 6.46
CA SER A 123 21.68 -5.90 5.35
C SER A 123 20.19 -5.72 5.04
N LYS A 124 19.83 -4.57 4.48
CA LYS A 124 18.46 -4.29 4.03
C LYS A 124 18.43 -4.05 2.53
N SER A 125 17.38 -4.53 1.90
CA SER A 125 17.08 -4.18 0.51
C SER A 125 15.58 -3.98 0.33
N GLY A 126 15.18 -3.35 -0.77
CA GLY A 126 13.78 -3.02 -0.95
C GLY A 126 13.42 -2.59 -2.36
N LYS A 127 12.14 -2.30 -2.51
CA LYS A 127 11.56 -1.70 -3.72
C LYS A 127 10.58 -0.60 -3.34
N ALA A 128 10.22 0.22 -4.31
CA ALA A 128 9.27 1.29 -4.11
C ALA A 128 8.17 1.29 -5.18
N LEU A 129 6.96 1.69 -4.80
CA LEU A 129 5.82 1.86 -5.69
C LEU A 129 5.33 3.31 -5.58
N SER A 130 5.56 4.09 -6.63
CA SER A 130 5.15 5.49 -6.68
C SER A 130 3.72 5.59 -7.20
N LEU A 131 2.84 6.30 -6.48
CA LEU A 131 1.50 6.67 -6.90
C LEU A 131 1.47 8.15 -7.30
N SER A 132 1.06 8.44 -8.53
CA SER A 132 0.87 9.81 -9.02
C SER A 132 -0.48 10.39 -8.61
N VAL A 133 -0.64 11.71 -8.75
CA VAL A 133 -1.92 12.40 -8.55
C VAL A 133 -3.00 11.90 -9.52
N THR A 134 -2.60 11.46 -10.72
CA THR A 134 -3.51 10.89 -11.73
C THR A 134 -3.91 9.43 -11.46
N GLY A 135 -3.46 8.86 -10.34
CA GLY A 135 -3.78 7.48 -9.96
C GLY A 135 -2.99 6.43 -10.73
N ARG A 136 -1.86 6.80 -11.34
CA ARG A 136 -0.92 5.87 -11.98
C ARG A 136 0.12 5.41 -10.97
N THR A 137 0.41 4.13 -11.01
CA THR A 137 1.45 3.49 -10.20
C THR A 137 2.68 3.15 -11.04
N THR A 138 3.87 3.24 -10.43
CA THR A 138 5.15 2.89 -11.05
C THR A 138 6.04 2.16 -10.04
N LEU A 139 6.37 0.90 -10.33
CA LEU A 139 7.33 0.13 -9.54
C LEU A 139 8.77 0.53 -9.89
N LYS A 140 9.62 0.73 -8.89
CA LYS A 140 11.01 1.16 -9.02
C LYS A 140 11.90 0.55 -7.94
N ASP A 141 13.20 0.55 -8.15
CA ASP A 141 14.16 0.25 -7.10
C ASP A 141 14.27 1.41 -6.11
N THR A 142 14.72 1.12 -4.88
CA THR A 142 14.86 2.12 -3.81
C THR A 142 16.17 1.94 -3.06
N ARG A 143 16.71 3.05 -2.56
CA ARG A 143 17.87 3.12 -1.66
C ARG A 143 17.49 3.67 -0.28
N LEU A 144 16.19 3.75 0.01
CA LEU A 144 15.66 4.32 1.25
C LEU A 144 15.59 3.31 2.41
N CYS A 145 16.11 2.10 2.21
CA CYS A 145 16.21 1.09 3.25
C CYS A 145 17.51 1.31 4.01
N ASN A 146 17.42 1.94 5.18
CA ASN A 146 18.55 2.22 6.07
C ASN A 146 18.61 1.22 7.22
#